data_AF-A0A4Q7IQK3-F1
#
_entry.id   AF-A0A4Q7IQK3-F1
#
_cell.length_a   1.000
_cell.length_b   1.000
_cell.length_c   1.000
_cell.angle_alpha   90.00
_cell.angle_beta   90.00
_cell.angle_gamma   90.00
#
_symmetry.space_group_name_H-M   'P 1'
#
loop_
_entity.id
_entity.type
_entity.pdbx_description
1 polymer ?
#
loop_
_entity_poly.entity_id
_entity_poly.type
_entity_poly.pdbx_seq_one_letter_code
_entity_poly.pdbx_strand_id
1 'polypeptide(L)'
;MSKYKPGETSEAVTIKKNSITKSILKKAELIDAISSIENIYITLNINGDSISESAVHKWKDKELGIIAYSWNTARAEHNSNPLKLLQNAIANANRRLAGKQKESNKRRQHQSSDNATIQLRKENEELKIALAEVYRAYMQLVESYREDQLIDDAIRQLILEQARIFGQHRIWEVK
;
A
#
# COMPACT_ATOMS: atom_id res chain seq x y z
N MET A 1 24.45 38.34 31.95
CA MET A 1 23.14 38.84 32.43
C MET A 1 22.07 37.86 32.01
N SER A 2 21.20 37.38 32.92
CA SER A 2 20.09 36.50 32.54
C SER A 2 19.12 37.29 31.66
N LYS A 3 18.71 36.72 30.52
CA LYS A 3 17.83 37.38 29.55
C LYS A 3 16.36 37.50 30.03
N TYR A 4 16.01 36.89 31.16
CA TYR A 4 14.65 36.83 31.69
C TYR A 4 14.66 37.01 33.21
N LYS A 5 13.61 37.64 33.77
CA LYS A 5 13.41 37.72 35.21
C LYS A 5 13.02 36.36 35.78
N PRO A 6 13.37 36.05 37.04
CA PRO A 6 12.87 34.84 37.71
C PRO A 6 11.34 34.81 37.67
N GLY A 7 10.77 33.78 37.02
CA GLY A 7 9.32 33.63 36.84
C GLY A 7 8.75 34.07 35.49
N GLU A 8 9.52 34.77 34.65
CA GLU A 8 9.10 35.08 33.27
C GLU A 8 9.27 33.87 32.35
N THR A 9 8.16 33.39 31.78
CA THR A 9 8.17 32.37 30.72
C THR A 9 8.38 33.06 29.38
N SER A 10 9.28 32.57 28.54
CA SER A 10 9.52 33.18 27.24
C SER A 10 8.27 33.11 26.35
N GLU A 11 8.10 34.11 25.49
CA GLU A 11 7.01 34.19 24.53
C GLU A 11 6.97 32.96 23.60
N ALA A 12 8.14 32.42 23.25
CA ALA A 12 8.23 31.18 22.48
C ALA A 12 7.59 29.97 23.18
N VAL A 13 7.69 29.89 24.51
CA VAL A 13 7.11 28.80 25.30
C VAL A 13 5.60 28.96 25.43
N THR A 14 5.09 30.19 25.60
CA THR A 14 3.63 30.44 25.64
C THR A 14 2.97 30.19 24.29
N ILE A 15 3.61 30.58 23.18
CA ILE A 15 3.15 30.28 21.82
C ILE A 15 3.07 28.77 21.59
N LYS A 16 4.12 28.02 21.98
CA LYS A 16 4.15 26.56 21.85
C LYS A 16 3.07 25.88 22.70
N LYS A 17 2.83 26.38 23.91
CA LYS A 17 1.77 25.87 24.79
C LYS A 17 0.39 26.04 24.12
N ASN A 18 0.12 27.24 23.62
CA ASN A 18 -1.15 27.55 22.97
C ASN A 18 -1.35 26.78 21.66
N SER A 19 -0.28 26.54 20.88
CA SER A 19 -0.38 25.76 19.64
C SER A 19 -0.75 24.29 19.90
N ILE A 20 -0.26 23.70 21.00
CA ILE A 20 -0.63 22.35 21.42
C ILE A 20 -2.11 22.31 21.83
N THR A 21 -2.57 23.27 22.64
CA THR A 21 -3.99 23.37 23.02
C THR A 21 -4.89 23.50 21.79
N LYS A 22 -4.54 24.37 20.83
CA LYS A 22 -5.27 24.51 19.55
C LYS A 22 -5.25 23.22 18.75
N SER A 23 -4.12 22.51 18.72
CA SER A 23 -4.02 21.23 18.03
C SER A 23 -4.87 20.15 18.67
N ILE A 24 -5.01 20.11 20.00
CA ILE A 24 -5.88 19.15 20.70
C ILE A 24 -7.34 19.38 20.29
N LEU A 25 -7.80 20.64 20.31
CA LEU A 25 -9.15 20.99 19.90
C LEU A 25 -9.41 20.64 18.44
N LYS A 26 -8.49 21.00 17.54
CA LYS A 26 -8.62 20.71 16.12
C LYS A 26 -8.63 19.21 15.82
N LYS A 27 -7.80 18.42 16.53
CA LYS A 27 -7.86 16.95 16.44
C LYS A 27 -9.21 16.41 16.89
N ALA A 28 -9.81 16.98 17.94
CA ALA A 28 -11.14 16.57 18.41
C ALA A 28 -12.22 16.83 17.35
N GLU A 29 -12.21 18.00 16.73
CA GLU A 29 -13.14 18.36 15.64
C GLU A 29 -12.98 17.43 14.44
N LEU A 30 -11.75 17.21 13.98
CA LEU A 30 -11.45 16.35 12.83
C LEU A 30 -11.88 14.91 13.08
N ILE A 31 -11.65 14.38 14.29
CA ILE A 31 -12.03 13.02 14.65
C ILE A 31 -13.55 12.89 14.78
N ASP A 32 -14.23 13.89 15.34
CA ASP A 32 -15.70 13.85 15.45
C ASP A 32 -16.38 14.01 14.08
N ALA A 33 -15.71 14.54 13.06
CA ALA A 33 -16.22 14.55 11.69
C ALA A 33 -16.15 13.18 11.00
N ILE A 34 -15.37 12.23 11.53
CA ILE A 34 -15.21 10.89 10.94
C ILE A 34 -16.50 10.09 11.14
N SER A 35 -17.07 9.65 10.00
CA SER A 35 -18.32 8.90 9.94
C SER A 35 -18.17 7.46 9.44
N SER A 36 -17.05 7.13 8.78
CA SER A 36 -16.73 5.81 8.23
C SER A 36 -15.21 5.58 8.19
N ILE A 37 -14.80 4.31 8.04
CA ILE A 37 -13.38 3.91 7.89
C ILE A 37 -12.74 4.57 6.66
N GLU A 38 -13.50 4.69 5.56
CA GLU A 38 -13.05 5.33 4.32
C GLU A 38 -12.77 6.83 4.47
N ASN A 39 -13.36 7.47 5.49
CA ASN A 39 -13.19 8.89 5.78
C ASN A 39 -12.09 9.14 6.85
N ILE A 40 -11.28 8.13 7.17
CA ILE A 40 -10.16 8.29 8.09
C ILE A 40 -9.00 8.95 7.33
N TYR A 41 -8.42 9.99 7.93
CA TYR A 41 -7.23 10.64 7.39
C TYR A 41 -6.08 9.65 7.26
N ILE A 42 -5.48 9.57 6.07
CA ILE A 42 -4.34 8.68 5.76
C ILE A 42 -3.16 8.93 6.72
N THR A 43 -3.00 10.17 7.19
CA THR A 43 -1.94 10.56 8.12
C THR A 43 -2.18 10.11 9.56
N LEU A 44 -3.40 9.65 9.90
CA LEU A 44 -3.75 9.11 11.21
C LEU A 44 -3.54 7.59 11.22
N ASN A 45 -2.58 7.12 12.01
CA ASN A 45 -2.32 5.69 12.16
C ASN A 45 -3.38 5.03 13.05
N ILE A 46 -4.26 4.22 12.46
CA ILE A 46 -5.32 3.49 13.18
C ILE A 46 -4.93 2.02 13.38
N ASN A 47 -5.37 1.43 14.50
CA ASN A 47 -5.17 0.02 14.78
C ASN A 47 -6.47 -0.73 14.45
N GLY A 48 -6.51 -1.33 13.26
CA GLY A 48 -7.71 -1.98 12.74
C GLY A 48 -8.86 -0.97 12.61
N ASP A 49 -9.97 -1.24 13.29
CA ASP A 49 -11.20 -0.43 13.20
C ASP A 49 -11.35 0.59 14.33
N SER A 50 -10.28 0.85 15.09
CA SER A 50 -10.32 1.73 16.25
C SER A 50 -9.23 2.80 16.22
N ILE A 51 -9.63 4.00 16.62
CA ILE A 51 -8.74 5.13 16.83
C ILE A 51 -8.27 5.09 18.29
N SER A 52 -6.96 4.97 18.50
CA SER A 52 -6.36 4.99 19.84
C SER A 52 -5.91 6.40 20.23
N GLU A 53 -6.04 6.74 21.52
CA GLU A 53 -5.60 8.05 22.03
C GLU A 53 -4.09 8.28 21.79
N SER A 54 -3.28 7.24 21.90
CA SER A 54 -1.83 7.31 21.67
C SER A 54 -1.48 7.62 20.22
N ALA A 55 -2.23 7.09 19.25
CA ALA A 55 -2.07 7.43 17.84
C ALA A 55 -2.43 8.89 17.58
N VAL A 56 -3.51 9.39 18.18
CA VAL A 56 -3.97 10.77 18.04
C VAL A 56 -2.94 11.76 18.61
N HIS A 57 -2.29 11.44 19.73
CA HIS A 57 -1.22 12.29 20.28
C HIS A 57 0.00 12.39 19.35
N LYS A 58 0.34 11.28 18.68
CA LYS A 58 1.45 11.21 17.71
C LYS A 58 1.08 11.76 16.33
N TRP A 59 -0.20 11.91 16.04
CA TRP A 59 -0.69 12.41 14.75
C TRP A 59 -0.18 13.83 14.49
N LYS A 60 0.42 14.03 13.32
CA LYS A 60 0.93 15.32 12.85
C LYS A 60 0.57 15.45 11.38
N ASP A 61 0.13 16.63 11.00
CA ASP A 61 -0.23 16.94 9.64
C ASP A 61 -0.14 18.45 9.45
N LYS A 62 0.75 18.88 8.54
CA LYS A 62 1.00 20.29 8.31
C LYS A 62 -0.16 20.94 7.56
N GLU A 63 -0.86 20.20 6.70
CA GLU A 63 -1.97 20.72 5.91
C GLU A 63 -3.20 20.95 6.78
N LEU A 64 -3.45 20.02 7.71
CA LEU A 64 -4.54 20.15 8.69
C LEU A 64 -4.19 21.09 9.86
N GLY A 65 -2.93 21.52 9.97
CA GLY A 65 -2.45 22.41 11.01
C GLY A 65 -2.39 21.76 12.39
N ILE A 66 -2.14 20.46 12.46
CA ILE A 66 -2.07 19.68 13.71
C ILE A 66 -0.64 19.22 13.99
N ILE A 67 -0.25 19.22 15.25
CA ILE A 67 1.10 18.88 15.70
C ILE A 67 1.08 17.67 16.62
N ALA A 68 2.16 16.89 16.58
CA ALA A 68 2.39 15.84 17.56
C ALA A 68 2.79 16.44 18.91
N TYR A 69 2.30 15.85 19.99
CA TYR A 69 2.64 16.26 21.35
C TYR A 69 2.73 15.03 22.27
N SER A 70 3.46 15.18 23.38
CA SER A 70 3.62 14.10 24.35
C SER A 70 2.38 13.95 25.22
N TRP A 71 2.21 12.75 25.75
CA TRP A 71 1.11 12.42 26.66
C TRP A 71 1.08 13.31 27.92
N ASN A 72 2.24 13.58 28.51
CA ASN A 72 2.37 14.49 29.65
C ASN A 72 1.87 15.91 29.33
N THR A 73 2.15 16.40 28.10
CA THR A 73 1.72 17.73 27.68
C THR A 73 0.21 17.80 27.49
N ALA A 74 -0.40 16.73 26.99
CA ALA A 74 -1.84 16.63 26.82
C ALA A 74 -2.59 16.70 28.17
N ARG A 75 -2.02 16.11 29.22
CA ARG A 75 -2.60 16.05 30.58
C ARG A 75 -2.25 17.22 31.48
N ALA A 76 -1.57 18.24 30.96
CA ALA A 76 -1.34 19.45 31.71
C ALA A 76 -2.69 20.12 32.06
N GLU A 77 -2.76 20.78 33.22
CA GLU A 77 -4.01 21.30 33.79
C GLU A 77 -4.82 22.19 32.83
N HIS A 78 -4.13 23.07 32.10
CA HIS A 78 -4.71 23.96 31.09
C HIS A 78 -5.30 23.23 29.86
N ASN A 79 -4.91 21.98 29.62
CA ASN A 79 -5.41 21.15 28.52
C ASN A 79 -6.51 20.16 28.97
N SER A 80 -6.89 20.16 30.25
CA SER A 80 -7.86 19.22 30.80
C SER A 80 -9.21 19.23 30.06
N ASN A 81 -9.75 20.42 29.76
CA ASN A 81 -11.00 20.55 28.99
C ASN A 81 -10.84 20.13 27.52
N PRO A 82 -9.85 20.65 26.76
CA PRO A 82 -9.55 20.15 25.41
C PRO A 82 -9.35 18.64 25.32
N LEU A 83 -8.67 18.05 26.31
CA LEU A 83 -8.40 16.62 26.34
C LEU A 83 -9.69 15.81 26.53
N LYS A 84 -10.61 16.25 27.40
CA LYS A 84 -11.92 15.61 27.56
C LYS A 84 -12.72 15.62 26.26
N LEU A 85 -12.72 16.75 25.54
CA LEU A 85 -13.37 16.85 24.23
C LEU A 85 -12.77 15.86 23.23
N LEU A 86 -11.44 15.77 23.18
CA LEU A 86 -10.74 14.82 22.33
C LEU A 86 -11.10 13.36 22.66
N GLN A 87 -11.12 13.00 23.95
CA GLN A 87 -11.48 11.66 24.40
C GLN A 87 -12.93 11.29 24.04
N ASN A 88 -13.85 12.25 24.19
CA ASN A 88 -15.24 12.07 23.78
C ASN A 88 -15.38 11.90 22.26
N ALA A 89 -14.67 12.70 21.47
CA ALA A 89 -14.64 12.58 20.02
C ALA A 89 -14.12 11.20 19.58
N ILE A 90 -13.02 10.72 20.18
CA ILE A 90 -12.47 9.38 19.92
C ILE A 90 -13.50 8.29 20.28
N ALA A 91 -14.13 8.39 21.45
CA ALA A 91 -15.13 7.42 21.88
C ALA A 91 -16.35 7.40 20.93
N ASN A 92 -16.82 8.56 20.48
CA ASN A 92 -17.93 8.68 19.54
C ASN A 92 -17.57 8.12 18.16
N ALA A 93 -16.40 8.48 17.63
CA ALA A 93 -15.91 7.94 16.36
C ALA A 93 -15.82 6.42 16.43
N ASN A 94 -15.19 5.85 17.47
CA ASN A 94 -15.09 4.40 17.64
C ASN A 94 -16.46 3.71 17.77
N ARG A 95 -17.45 4.33 18.43
CA ARG A 95 -18.83 3.80 18.46
C ARG A 95 -19.46 3.76 17.07
N ARG A 96 -19.27 4.80 16.25
CA ARG A 96 -19.77 4.85 14.87
C ARG A 96 -19.11 3.79 13.99
N LEU A 97 -17.80 3.60 14.14
CA LEU A 97 -17.03 2.57 13.44
C LEU A 97 -17.50 1.15 13.84
N ALA A 98 -17.68 0.89 15.14
CA ALA A 98 -18.16 -0.39 15.65
C ALA A 98 -19.63 -0.68 15.30
N GLY A 99 -20.49 0.34 15.26
CA GLY A 99 -21.91 0.21 14.90
C GLY A 99 -22.12 -0.28 13.48
N LYS A 100 -21.38 0.28 12.52
CA LYS A 100 -21.42 -0.16 11.10
C LYS A 100 -20.91 -1.59 10.91
N GLN A 101 -19.93 -2.03 11.70
CA GLN A 101 -19.45 -3.42 11.64
C GLN A 101 -20.49 -4.44 12.11
N LYS A 102 -21.33 -4.11 13.10
CA LYS A 102 -22.37 -5.05 13.57
C LYS A 102 -23.46 -5.26 12.52
N GLU A 103 -23.80 -4.24 11.74
CA GLU A 103 -24.72 -4.36 10.61
C GLU A 103 -24.11 -5.14 9.43
N SER A 104 -22.83 -4.93 9.12
CA SER A 104 -22.14 -5.70 8.07
C SER A 104 -21.91 -7.16 8.46
N ASN A 105 -21.61 -7.44 9.74
CA ASN A 105 -21.35 -8.81 10.20
C ASN A 105 -22.63 -9.66 10.25
N LYS A 106 -23.78 -9.08 10.65
CA LYS A 106 -25.08 -9.78 10.58
C LYS A 106 -25.50 -10.15 9.15
N ARG A 107 -25.12 -9.35 8.14
CA ARG A 107 -25.41 -9.65 6.73
C ARG A 107 -24.40 -10.59 6.08
N ARG A 108 -23.12 -10.57 6.49
CA ARG A 108 -22.06 -11.37 5.86
C ARG A 108 -21.96 -12.81 6.37
N GLN A 109 -22.42 -13.09 7.59
CA GLN A 109 -22.27 -14.43 8.20
C GLN A 109 -23.15 -15.53 7.56
N HIS A 110 -24.19 -15.18 6.79
CA HIS A 110 -25.15 -16.18 6.31
C HIS A 110 -24.97 -16.60 4.83
N GLN A 111 -24.17 -15.91 4.01
CA GLN A 111 -24.15 -16.17 2.55
C GLN A 111 -22.79 -16.09 1.81
N SER A 112 -21.71 -15.52 2.36
CA SER A 112 -20.55 -15.10 1.54
C SER A 112 -19.26 -15.93 1.66
N SER A 113 -19.05 -16.69 2.73
CA SER A 113 -17.75 -17.36 2.98
C SER A 113 -17.50 -18.53 2.01
N ASP A 114 -18.51 -19.35 1.77
CA ASP A 114 -18.30 -20.60 1.01
C ASP A 114 -18.27 -20.35 -0.50
N ASN A 115 -19.10 -19.44 -1.02
CA ASN A 115 -19.13 -19.17 -2.46
C ASN A 115 -17.86 -18.45 -2.93
N ALA A 116 -17.35 -17.49 -2.15
CA ALA A 116 -16.11 -16.78 -2.49
C ALA A 116 -14.89 -17.71 -2.45
N THR A 117 -14.83 -18.64 -1.48
CA THR A 117 -13.74 -19.62 -1.41
C THR A 117 -13.80 -20.66 -2.53
N ILE A 118 -15.00 -21.06 -2.95
CA ILE A 118 -15.19 -21.93 -4.13
C ILE A 118 -14.74 -21.22 -5.41
N GLN A 119 -15.12 -19.95 -5.60
CA GLN A 119 -14.70 -19.16 -6.76
C GLN A 119 -13.17 -19.00 -6.82
N LEU A 120 -12.55 -18.61 -5.70
CA LEU A 120 -11.10 -18.48 -5.62
C LEU A 120 -10.36 -19.79 -5.93
N ARG A 121 -10.89 -20.94 -5.49
CA ARG A 121 -10.32 -22.25 -5.84
C ARG A 121 -10.40 -22.53 -7.33
N LYS A 122 -11.53 -22.19 -7.96
CA LYS A 122 -11.72 -22.37 -9.40
C LYS A 122 -10.76 -21.49 -10.19
N GLU A 123 -10.65 -20.21 -9.85
CA GLU A 123 -9.71 -19.28 -10.47
C GLU A 123 -8.25 -19.75 -10.30
N ASN A 124 -7.89 -20.27 -9.12
CA ASN A 124 -6.54 -20.79 -8.88
C ASN A 124 -6.24 -22.00 -9.78
N GLU A 125 -7.22 -22.86 -10.02
CA GLU A 125 -7.05 -24.01 -10.89
C GLU A 125 -6.94 -23.61 -12.37
N GLU A 126 -7.75 -22.64 -12.82
CA GLU A 126 -7.63 -22.05 -14.16
C GLU A 126 -6.26 -21.42 -14.37
N LEU A 127 -5.72 -20.70 -13.37
CA LEU A 127 -4.39 -20.12 -13.44
C LEU A 127 -3.28 -21.18 -13.56
N LYS A 128 -3.39 -22.32 -12.86
CA LYS A 128 -2.42 -23.42 -13.00
C LYS A 128 -2.47 -24.04 -14.39
N ILE A 129 -3.66 -24.23 -14.95
CA ILE A 129 -3.83 -24.76 -16.30
C ILE A 129 -3.19 -23.80 -17.31
N ALA A 130 -3.51 -22.50 -17.23
CA ALA A 130 -2.93 -21.49 -18.10
C ALA A 130 -1.39 -21.45 -18.00
N LEU A 131 -0.83 -21.55 -16.79
CA LEU A 131 0.61 -21.59 -16.60
C LEU A 131 1.25 -22.83 -17.27
N ALA A 132 0.61 -24.00 -17.15
CA ALA A 132 1.08 -25.22 -17.79
C ALA A 132 1.04 -25.10 -19.32
N GLU A 133 0.02 -24.45 -19.89
CA GLU A 133 -0.08 -24.19 -21.33
C GLU A 133 1.00 -23.22 -21.81
N VAL A 134 1.27 -22.14 -21.06
CA VAL A 134 2.38 -21.21 -21.37
C VAL A 134 3.72 -21.95 -21.36
N TYR A 135 3.95 -22.80 -20.36
CA TYR A 135 5.17 -23.60 -20.30
C TYR A 135 5.28 -24.57 -21.48
N ARG A 136 4.16 -25.22 -21.87
CA ARG A 136 4.14 -26.12 -23.02
C ARG A 136 4.43 -25.38 -24.33
N ALA A 137 3.81 -24.23 -24.54
CA ALA A 137 4.04 -23.38 -25.71
C ALA A 137 5.49 -22.90 -25.77
N TYR A 138 6.07 -22.50 -24.63
CA TYR A 138 7.47 -22.12 -24.54
C TYR A 138 8.40 -23.27 -24.94
N MET A 139 8.16 -24.49 -24.44
CA MET A 139 8.97 -25.65 -24.80
C MET A 139 8.89 -25.97 -26.29
N GLN A 140 7.70 -25.89 -26.90
CA GLN A 140 7.53 -26.08 -28.34
C GLN A 140 8.29 -25.04 -29.16
N LEU A 141 8.33 -23.78 -28.71
CA LEU A 141 9.10 -22.72 -29.37
C LEU A 141 10.61 -22.98 -29.30
N VAL A 142 11.10 -23.48 -28.16
CA VAL A 142 12.52 -23.84 -28.01
C VAL A 142 12.89 -25.01 -28.93
N GLU A 143 12.01 -25.99 -29.06
CA GLU A 143 12.19 -27.11 -29.99
C GLU A 143 12.21 -26.64 -31.44
N SER A 144 11.24 -25.81 -31.86
CA SER A 144 11.19 -25.30 -33.24
C SER A 144 12.43 -24.46 -33.57
N TYR A 145 12.92 -23.64 -32.64
CA TYR A 145 14.14 -22.87 -32.85
C TYR A 145 15.38 -23.77 -33.06
N ARG A 146 15.46 -24.90 -32.35
CA ARG A 146 16.56 -25.87 -32.55
C ARG A 146 16.45 -26.57 -33.90
N GLU A 147 15.25 -26.94 -34.32
CA GLU A 147 15.01 -27.54 -35.63
C GLU A 147 15.39 -26.58 -36.75
N ASP A 148 14.99 -25.31 -36.67
CA ASP A 148 15.33 -24.27 -37.64
C ASP A 148 16.85 -24.09 -37.76
N GLN A 149 17.59 -24.08 -36.64
CA GLN A 149 19.05 -24.01 -36.66
C GLN A 149 19.69 -25.20 -37.38
N LEU A 150 19.19 -26.41 -37.14
CA LEU A 150 19.70 -27.61 -37.81
C LEU A 150 19.42 -27.57 -39.33
N ILE A 151 18.25 -27.07 -39.72
CA ILE A 151 17.87 -26.89 -41.13
C ILE A 151 18.78 -25.85 -41.79
N ASP A 152 19.00 -24.70 -41.15
CA ASP A 152 19.88 -23.64 -41.65
C ASP A 152 21.32 -24.14 -41.83
N ASP A 153 21.84 -24.91 -40.87
CA ASP A 153 23.18 -25.50 -40.95
C ASP A 153 23.28 -26.50 -42.11
N ALA A 154 22.25 -27.34 -42.31
CA ALA A 154 22.20 -28.29 -43.43
C ALA A 154 22.14 -27.56 -44.78
N ILE A 155 21.33 -26.50 -44.90
CA ILE A 155 21.24 -25.67 -46.12
C ILE A 155 22.59 -25.01 -46.41
N ARG A 156 23.26 -24.47 -45.38
CA ARG A 156 24.60 -23.86 -45.54
C ARG A 156 25.61 -24.87 -46.06
N GLN A 157 25.63 -26.09 -45.53
CA GLN A 157 26.51 -27.16 -46.03
C GLN A 157 26.23 -27.49 -47.50
N LEU A 158 24.96 -27.64 -47.86
CA LEU A 158 24.56 -27.95 -49.23
C LEU A 158 24.98 -26.85 -50.23
N ILE A 159 24.82 -25.57 -49.87
CA ILE A 159 25.28 -24.43 -50.68
C ILE A 159 26.81 -24.47 -50.86
N LEU A 160 27.57 -24.76 -49.79
CA LEU A 160 29.03 -24.87 -49.86
C LEU A 160 29.48 -26.02 -50.77
N GLU A 161 28.81 -27.17 -50.70
CA GLU A 161 29.07 -28.31 -51.57
C GLU A 161 28.77 -27.98 -53.03
N GLN A 162 27.61 -27.37 -53.31
CA GLN A 162 27.26 -26.92 -54.65
C GLN A 162 28.29 -25.91 -55.19
N ALA A 163 28.69 -24.91 -54.39
CA ALA A 163 29.70 -23.94 -54.78
C ALA A 163 31.06 -24.60 -55.09
N ARG A 164 31.44 -25.62 -54.31
CA ARG A 164 32.66 -26.41 -54.55
C ARG A 164 32.58 -27.16 -55.88
N ILE A 165 31.46 -27.82 -56.16
CA ILE A 165 31.23 -28.55 -57.42
C ILE A 165 31.29 -27.59 -58.61
N PHE A 166 30.55 -26.47 -58.56
CA PHE A 166 30.57 -25.47 -59.64
C PHE A 166 31.95 -24.84 -59.82
N GLY A 167 32.69 -24.57 -58.73
CA GLY A 167 34.06 -24.09 -58.80
C GLY A 167 35.00 -25.06 -59.51
N GLN A 168 34.89 -26.36 -59.23
CA GLN A 168 35.68 -27.41 -59.90
C GLN A 168 35.36 -27.51 -61.40
N HIS A 169 34.07 -27.47 -61.77
CA HIS A 169 33.66 -27.52 -63.17
C HIS A 169 34.12 -26.28 -63.95
N ARG A 170 34.05 -25.08 -63.35
CA ARG A 170 34.53 -23.84 -63.97
C ARG A 170 36.03 -23.85 -64.26
N ILE A 171 36.84 -24.52 -63.44
CA ILE A 171 38.28 -24.66 -63.68
C ILE A 171 38.55 -25.66 -64.82
N TRP A 172 37.67 -26.63 -65.02
CA TRP A 172 37.78 -27.65 -66.07
C TRP A 172 37.42 -27.14 -67.46
N GLU A 173 36.46 -26.21 -67.56
CA GLU A 173 36.03 -25.58 -68.84
C GLU A 173 36.98 -24.48 -69.35
N VAL A 174 37.95 -24.03 -68.54
CA VAL A 174 38.89 -22.94 -68.88
C VAL A 174 40.26 -23.46 -69.37
N LYS A 175 40.29 -24.66 -69.98
CA LYS A 175 41.47 -25.21 -70.67
C LYS A 175 41.34 -25.08 -72.18
#